data_AF-A0A2B7WF42-F1
#
_entry.id   AF-A0A2B7WF42-F1
#
_cell.length_a   1.000
_cell.length_b   1.000
_cell.length_c   1.000
_cell.angle_alpha   90.00
_cell.angle_beta   90.00
_cell.angle_gamma   90.00
#
_symmetry.space_group_name_H-M   'P 1'
#
loop_
_entity.id
_entity.type
_entity.pdbx_description
1 polymer ?
#
loop_
_entity_poly.entity_id
_entity_poly.type
_entity_poly.pdbx_seq_one_letter_code
_entity_poly.pdbx_strand_id
1 'polypeptide(L)'
;MAAVPRNIAVDDIIPPHLKGGEPIHQSPPPYASPPITLSPFSTPKPSNTFDTIHGLNQQLTTTTTTTIPHPPLSPLQPKRKISKMPTPESPAYLSKKPTVPPTYEGVDFQDTAAVHAARDSIIREQWVRSMMSRLVGEELGKCYKREGVNHLEKCGVLRDKYFELLGERKIKGYLAQEKNYQDMTTGSS
;
A
#
# COMPACT_ATOMS: atom_id res chain seq x y z
N MET A 1 32.48 4.70 -66.76
CA MET A 1 33.31 3.71 -66.03
C MET A 1 34.13 4.47 -65.01
N ALA A 2 33.65 4.59 -63.77
CA ALA A 2 34.33 5.32 -62.70
C ALA A 2 35.19 4.35 -61.87
N ALA A 3 36.45 4.70 -61.64
CA ALA A 3 37.37 3.95 -60.80
C ALA A 3 37.17 4.34 -59.33
N VAL A 4 36.95 3.34 -58.48
CA VAL A 4 36.76 3.45 -57.03
C VAL A 4 38.11 3.35 -56.33
N PRO A 5 38.55 4.33 -55.52
CA PRO A 5 39.70 4.14 -54.65
C PRO A 5 39.33 3.35 -53.38
N ARG A 6 40.28 2.49 -53.00
CA ARG A 6 40.22 1.46 -51.96
C ARG A 6 40.17 2.01 -50.54
N ASN A 7 39.41 1.32 -49.69
CA ASN A 7 39.63 1.03 -48.27
C ASN A 7 40.12 2.17 -47.37
N ILE A 8 39.17 2.88 -46.76
CA ILE A 8 39.36 3.50 -45.45
C ILE A 8 38.85 2.49 -44.42
N ALA A 9 39.73 2.01 -43.55
CA ALA A 9 39.37 1.17 -42.42
C ALA A 9 38.44 1.95 -41.48
N VAL A 10 37.37 1.30 -41.04
CA VAL A 10 36.28 1.88 -40.23
C VAL A 10 36.64 1.96 -38.74
N ASP A 11 37.90 1.73 -38.37
CA ASP A 11 38.34 1.55 -36.99
C ASP A 11 38.80 2.83 -36.27
N ASP A 12 38.79 3.99 -36.92
CA ASP A 12 39.30 5.26 -36.35
C ASP A 12 38.21 6.25 -35.87
N ILE A 13 36.94 5.82 -35.74
CA ILE A 13 35.86 6.67 -35.20
C ILE A 13 35.16 5.97 -34.02
N ILE A 14 35.90 5.51 -33.00
CA ILE A 14 35.29 5.12 -31.72
C ILE A 14 36.22 5.55 -30.56
N PRO A 15 35.75 6.34 -29.58
CA PRO A 15 36.53 6.74 -28.41
C PRO A 15 36.94 5.54 -27.52
N PRO A 16 38.08 5.61 -26.82
CA PRO A 16 38.83 4.45 -26.30
C PRO A 16 38.23 3.71 -25.08
N HIS A 17 36.99 3.97 -24.66
CA HIS A 17 36.45 3.41 -23.42
C HIS A 17 35.65 2.09 -23.56
N LEU A 18 35.64 1.46 -24.74
CA LEU A 18 34.86 0.23 -24.98
C LEU A 18 35.70 -0.96 -25.48
N LYS A 19 36.95 -1.09 -25.02
CA LYS A 19 37.71 -2.34 -25.16
C LYS A 19 37.91 -2.98 -23.79
N GLY A 20 36.94 -3.81 -23.40
CA GLY A 20 37.01 -4.63 -22.20
C GLY A 20 35.69 -5.38 -21.98
N GLY A 21 35.61 -6.61 -22.45
CA GLY A 21 34.58 -7.54 -21.99
C GLY A 21 34.94 -7.97 -20.57
N GLU A 22 34.27 -7.37 -19.58
CA GLU A 22 34.33 -7.84 -18.19
C GLU A 22 33.64 -9.22 -18.09
N PRO A 23 34.25 -10.19 -17.39
CA PRO A 23 33.54 -11.41 -17.03
C PRO A 23 32.39 -11.04 -16.08
N ILE A 24 31.21 -11.58 -16.40
CA ILE A 24 29.99 -11.57 -15.60
C ILE A 24 30.33 -11.83 -14.12
N HIS A 25 30.39 -10.77 -13.32
CA HIS A 25 30.45 -10.86 -11.88
C HIS A 25 29.08 -11.36 -11.43
N GLN A 26 28.96 -12.67 -11.21
CA GLN A 26 27.82 -13.28 -10.58
C GLN A 26 27.53 -12.51 -9.29
N SER A 27 26.43 -11.76 -9.24
CA SER A 27 25.93 -11.20 -8.00
C SER A 27 25.76 -12.36 -7.01
N PRO A 28 26.33 -12.31 -5.80
CA PRO A 28 26.11 -13.34 -4.80
C PRO A 28 24.60 -13.43 -4.49
N PRO A 29 24.07 -14.64 -4.23
CA PRO A 29 22.66 -14.81 -3.90
C PRO A 29 22.29 -13.95 -2.69
N PRO A 30 21.06 -13.41 -2.62
CA PRO A 30 20.62 -12.66 -1.45
C PRO A 30 20.74 -13.55 -0.22
N TYR A 31 21.56 -13.10 0.71
CA TYR A 31 21.75 -13.57 2.09
C TYR A 31 20.69 -14.58 2.55
N ALA A 32 21.10 -15.84 2.71
CA ALA A 32 20.42 -16.74 3.61
C ALA A 32 20.38 -16.08 4.98
N SER A 33 19.18 -15.82 5.49
CA SER A 33 19.01 -15.34 6.86
C SER A 33 19.63 -16.37 7.81
N PRO A 34 20.37 -15.95 8.86
CA PRO A 34 20.81 -16.90 9.88
C PRO A 34 19.57 -17.58 10.48
N PRO A 35 19.65 -18.89 10.84
CA PRO A 35 18.56 -19.52 11.56
C PRO A 35 18.33 -18.73 12.85
N ILE A 36 17.09 -18.29 13.05
CA ILE A 36 16.66 -17.73 14.32
C ILE A 36 16.75 -18.90 15.31
N THR A 37 17.79 -18.89 16.15
CA THR A 37 17.82 -19.74 17.33
C THR A 37 16.68 -19.29 18.22
N LEU A 38 15.55 -20.01 18.15
CA LEU A 38 14.43 -19.81 19.06
C LEU A 38 14.93 -20.15 20.46
N SER A 39 15.12 -19.12 21.29
CA SER A 39 15.19 -19.32 22.73
C SER A 39 13.87 -19.95 23.19
N PRO A 40 13.88 -20.93 24.10
CA PRO A 40 12.66 -21.55 24.59
C PRO A 40 11.86 -20.49 25.34
N PHE A 41 10.76 -20.06 24.73
CA PHE A 41 9.75 -19.24 25.39
C PHE A 41 9.15 -20.09 26.51
N SER A 42 9.41 -19.69 27.76
CA SER A 42 8.76 -20.30 28.92
C SER A 42 7.25 -20.08 28.79
N THR A 43 6.50 -21.16 28.63
CA THR A 43 5.04 -21.12 28.58
C THR A 43 4.50 -20.84 29.98
N PRO A 44 3.71 -19.77 30.19
CA PRO A 44 2.93 -19.68 31.40
C PRO A 44 1.82 -20.75 31.36
N LYS A 45 1.82 -21.56 32.42
CA LYS A 45 0.89 -22.64 32.73
C LYS A 45 -0.58 -22.21 32.56
N PRO A 46 -1.44 -23.00 31.90
CA PRO A 46 -2.87 -22.69 31.83
C PRO A 46 -3.49 -22.81 33.23
N SER A 47 -4.03 -21.70 33.73
CA SER A 47 -4.91 -21.69 34.90
C SER A 47 -6.31 -22.10 34.46
N ASN A 48 -6.71 -23.30 34.86
CA ASN A 48 -8.02 -23.88 34.61
C ASN A 48 -9.11 -23.04 35.28
N THR A 49 -9.85 -22.27 34.50
CA THR A 49 -11.15 -21.69 34.89
C THR A 49 -12.06 -21.74 33.67
N PHE A 50 -12.40 -22.96 33.26
CA PHE A 50 -13.46 -23.21 32.29
C PHE A 50 -14.33 -24.35 32.79
N ASP A 51 -14.98 -24.13 33.92
CA ASP A 51 -16.02 -25.01 34.44
C ASP A 51 -17.15 -24.16 34.99
N THR A 52 -18.03 -23.70 34.11
CA THR A 52 -19.45 -23.45 34.36
C THR A 52 -20.06 -23.05 33.01
N ILE A 53 -20.48 -24.02 32.19
CA ILE A 53 -21.81 -24.11 31.53
C ILE A 53 -21.89 -25.53 30.94
N HIS A 54 -22.32 -26.49 31.77
CA HIS A 54 -22.86 -27.75 31.28
C HIS A 54 -24.11 -28.06 32.11
N GLY A 55 -25.27 -27.69 31.57
CA GLY A 55 -26.53 -27.84 32.26
C GLY A 55 -27.65 -27.25 31.44
N LEU A 56 -27.93 -27.86 30.29
CA LEU A 56 -29.24 -27.97 29.63
C LEU A 56 -29.02 -28.79 28.35
N ASN A 57 -28.81 -30.08 28.54
CA ASN A 57 -28.93 -31.06 27.48
C ASN A 57 -30.31 -31.73 27.61
N GLN A 58 -30.87 -32.01 26.43
CA GLN A 58 -31.98 -32.93 26.17
C GLN A 58 -33.36 -32.44 26.55
N GLN A 59 -34.15 -32.14 25.51
CA GLN A 59 -35.30 -32.98 25.22
C GLN A 59 -35.61 -32.98 23.70
N LEU A 60 -35.48 -34.19 23.16
CA LEU A 60 -36.25 -34.83 22.09
C LEU A 60 -36.07 -34.43 20.61
N THR A 61 -35.38 -35.34 19.95
CA THR A 61 -35.56 -35.79 18.57
C THR A 61 -37.01 -36.19 18.25
N THR A 62 -37.60 -35.61 17.20
CA THR A 62 -38.59 -36.28 16.35
C THR A 62 -38.31 -35.93 14.89
N THR A 63 -38.10 -36.98 14.10
CA THR A 63 -38.00 -37.00 12.65
C THR A 63 -39.30 -36.52 12.01
N THR A 64 -39.23 -35.56 11.09
CA THR A 64 -40.27 -35.37 10.08
C THR A 64 -39.61 -34.94 8.78
N THR A 65 -39.42 -35.93 7.89
CA THR A 65 -39.10 -35.71 6.49
C THR A 65 -40.25 -34.93 5.87
N THR A 66 -40.08 -33.62 5.75
CA THR A 66 -40.95 -32.75 4.95
C THR A 66 -40.16 -32.33 3.72
N THR A 67 -40.52 -32.92 2.59
CA THR A 67 -40.10 -32.51 1.25
C THR A 67 -40.41 -31.03 1.07
N ILE A 68 -39.37 -30.19 1.07
CA ILE A 68 -39.48 -28.78 0.67
C ILE A 68 -39.44 -28.77 -0.88
N PRO A 69 -40.52 -28.35 -1.57
CA PRO A 69 -40.43 -28.09 -3.00
C PRO A 69 -39.46 -26.91 -3.21
N HIS A 70 -38.40 -27.14 -3.97
CA HIS A 70 -37.52 -26.08 -4.43
C HIS A 70 -38.36 -25.01 -5.16
N PRO A 71 -38.33 -23.73 -4.74
CA PRO A 71 -38.93 -22.67 -5.52
C PRO A 71 -38.14 -22.50 -6.83
N PRO A 72 -38.81 -22.32 -7.98
CA PRO A 72 -38.14 -22.11 -9.26
C PRO A 72 -37.22 -20.89 -9.20
N LEU A 73 -36.05 -20.99 -9.84
CA LEU A 73 -35.11 -19.89 -10.00
C LEU A 73 -35.85 -18.68 -10.59
N SER A 74 -36.02 -17.64 -9.76
CA SER A 74 -36.57 -16.37 -10.21
C SER A 74 -35.53 -15.62 -11.06
N PRO A 75 -35.95 -14.92 -12.14
CA PRO A 75 -35.04 -14.24 -13.05
C PRO A 75 -34.42 -13.00 -12.38
N LEU A 76 -33.14 -12.77 -12.70
CA LEU A 76 -32.39 -11.50 -12.64
C LEU A 76 -32.75 -10.56 -11.47
N GLN A 77 -31.90 -10.57 -10.44
CA GLN A 77 -31.98 -9.60 -9.36
C GLN A 77 -32.06 -8.16 -9.91
N PRO A 78 -33.04 -7.35 -9.49
CA PRO A 78 -33.09 -5.95 -9.86
C PRO A 78 -31.86 -5.24 -9.30
N LYS A 79 -31.23 -4.40 -10.13
CA LYS A 79 -30.04 -3.60 -9.80
C LYS A 79 -30.18 -3.02 -8.38
N ARG A 80 -29.31 -3.47 -7.45
CA ARG A 80 -29.18 -2.85 -6.12
C ARG A 80 -28.97 -1.35 -6.34
N LYS A 81 -29.97 -0.54 -5.98
CA LYS A 81 -29.80 0.90 -5.87
C LYS A 81 -28.72 1.12 -4.82
N ILE A 82 -27.57 1.66 -5.22
CA ILE A 82 -26.55 2.14 -4.29
C ILE A 82 -27.15 3.35 -3.58
N SER A 83 -27.86 3.09 -2.48
CA SER A 83 -28.21 4.12 -1.51
C SER A 83 -26.88 4.60 -0.95
N LYS A 84 -26.55 5.88 -1.18
CA LYS A 84 -25.44 6.57 -0.52
C LYS A 84 -25.64 6.31 0.97
N MET A 85 -24.85 5.43 1.60
CA MET A 85 -25.05 5.10 3.01
C MET A 85 -24.63 6.32 3.82
N PRO A 86 -25.56 7.11 4.40
CA PRO A 86 -25.21 8.16 5.32
C PRO A 86 -25.29 7.51 6.70
N THR A 87 -24.35 6.62 7.01
CA THR A 87 -24.24 6.12 8.38
C THR A 87 -23.84 7.33 9.22
N PRO A 88 -24.60 7.69 10.28
CA PRO A 88 -24.20 8.78 11.15
C PRO A 88 -22.84 8.46 11.74
N GLU A 89 -21.86 9.32 11.47
CA GLU A 89 -20.50 9.18 11.99
C GLU A 89 -20.55 9.03 13.52
N SER A 90 -19.95 7.97 14.05
CA SER A 90 -19.98 7.71 15.49
C SER A 90 -19.33 8.86 16.27
N PRO A 91 -19.80 9.22 17.48
CA PRO A 91 -19.19 10.29 18.28
C PRO A 91 -17.70 10.02 18.55
N ALA A 92 -17.34 8.74 18.65
CA ALA A 92 -15.96 8.32 18.76
C ALA A 92 -15.12 8.72 17.55
N TYR A 93 -15.61 8.65 16.32
CA TYR A 93 -14.85 9.02 15.11
C TYR A 93 -14.58 10.52 15.04
N LEU A 94 -15.59 11.34 15.35
CA LEU A 94 -15.48 12.81 15.36
C LEU A 94 -14.36 13.27 16.31
N SER A 95 -14.22 12.63 17.47
CA SER A 95 -13.17 13.00 18.43
C SER A 95 -11.75 12.67 17.98
N LYS A 96 -11.54 11.73 17.03
CA LYS A 96 -10.19 11.34 16.57
C LYS A 96 -9.81 11.97 15.23
N LYS A 97 -10.74 12.68 14.58
CA LYS A 97 -10.46 13.29 13.29
C LYS A 97 -9.46 14.45 13.47
N PRO A 98 -8.37 14.49 12.68
CA PRO A 98 -7.48 15.65 12.66
C PRO A 98 -8.29 16.90 12.30
N THR A 99 -8.22 17.94 13.14
CA THR A 99 -8.90 19.23 12.92
C THR A 99 -8.05 20.20 12.10
N VAL A 100 -6.73 20.02 12.09
CA VAL A 100 -5.78 20.91 11.41
C VAL A 100 -5.50 20.39 10.00
N PRO A 101 -5.49 21.26 8.97
CA PRO A 101 -5.07 20.87 7.62
C PRO A 101 -3.59 20.44 7.60
N PRO A 102 -3.16 19.60 6.63
CA PRO A 102 -1.79 19.10 6.50
C PRO A 102 -0.82 20.15 5.95
N THR A 103 -0.87 21.37 6.49
CA THR A 103 -0.13 22.55 6.05
C THR A 103 0.20 23.42 7.26
N TYR A 104 1.24 24.25 7.16
CA TYR A 104 1.62 25.22 8.20
C TYR A 104 0.91 26.58 8.04
N GLU A 105 0.00 26.71 7.08
CA GLU A 105 -0.75 27.93 6.84
C GLU A 105 -1.59 28.33 8.06
N GLY A 106 -1.34 29.53 8.60
CA GLY A 106 -2.07 30.07 9.75
C GLY A 106 -1.72 29.46 11.10
N VAL A 107 -0.67 28.63 11.18
CA VAL A 107 -0.16 28.10 12.46
C VAL A 107 0.76 29.14 13.11
N ASP A 108 0.51 29.49 14.36
CA ASP A 108 1.43 30.29 15.17
C ASP A 108 2.59 29.40 15.65
N PHE A 109 3.81 29.74 15.25
CA PHE A 109 5.01 28.98 15.65
C PHE A 109 5.40 29.17 17.12
N GLN A 110 4.85 30.18 17.81
CA GLN A 110 5.07 30.36 19.24
C GLN A 110 4.18 29.44 20.10
N ASP A 111 3.08 28.94 19.54
CA ASP A 111 2.26 27.92 20.20
C ASP A 111 2.75 26.51 19.87
N THR A 112 3.45 25.92 20.84
CA THR A 112 3.96 24.54 20.73
C THR A 112 2.86 23.52 20.41
N ALA A 113 1.66 23.68 20.95
CA ALA A 113 0.56 22.74 20.74
C ALA A 113 0.07 22.77 19.30
N ALA A 114 -0.14 23.97 18.75
CA ALA A 114 -0.54 24.17 17.35
C ALA A 114 0.51 23.62 16.37
N VAL A 115 1.81 23.89 16.62
CA VAL A 115 2.90 23.36 15.78
C VAL A 115 2.94 21.84 15.81
N HIS A 116 2.80 21.22 16.98
CA HIS A 116 2.77 19.76 17.09
C HIS A 116 1.57 19.14 16.37
N ALA A 117 0.40 19.77 16.46
CA ALA A 117 -0.79 19.33 15.74
C ALA A 117 -0.61 19.40 14.21
N ALA A 118 0.01 20.48 13.72
CA ALA A 118 0.32 20.66 12.30
C ALA A 118 1.31 19.59 11.79
N ARG A 119 2.41 19.37 12.51
CA ARG A 119 3.41 18.31 12.18
C ARG A 119 2.76 16.93 12.08
N ASP A 120 1.92 16.60 13.05
CA ASP A 120 1.22 15.32 13.12
C ASP A 120 0.21 15.15 11.97
N SER A 121 -0.54 16.21 11.62
CA SER A 121 -1.43 16.19 10.45
C SER A 121 -0.67 15.95 9.13
N ILE A 122 0.50 16.58 8.94
CA ILE A 122 1.35 16.38 7.76
C ILE A 122 1.83 14.94 7.67
N ILE A 123 2.31 14.36 8.77
CA ILE A 123 2.80 12.99 8.80
C ILE A 123 1.66 12.00 8.51
N ARG A 124 0.47 12.21 9.09
CA ARG A 124 -0.69 11.35 8.81
C ARG A 124 -1.05 11.33 7.33
N GLU A 125 -1.06 12.47 6.65
CA GLU A 125 -1.34 12.50 5.22
C GLU A 125 -0.25 11.83 4.38
N GLN A 126 1.02 11.94 4.77
CA GLN A 126 2.09 11.18 4.12
C GLN A 126 1.87 9.66 4.28
N TRP A 127 1.41 9.21 5.45
CA TRP A 127 1.04 7.81 5.67
C TRP A 127 -0.17 7.39 4.85
N VAL A 128 -1.19 8.23 4.72
CA VAL A 128 -2.36 7.97 3.86
C VAL A 128 -1.93 7.74 2.42
N ARG A 129 -1.09 8.62 1.86
CA ARG A 129 -0.54 8.46 0.50
C ARG A 129 0.28 7.18 0.35
N SER A 130 1.07 6.84 1.37
CA SER A 130 1.79 5.57 1.41
C SER A 130 0.84 4.37 1.38
N MET A 131 -0.23 4.38 2.17
CA MET A 131 -1.23 3.31 2.16
C MET A 131 -1.97 3.22 0.82
N MET A 132 -2.35 4.35 0.22
CA MET A 132 -2.96 4.35 -1.12
C MET A 132 -2.09 3.62 -2.15
N SER A 133 -0.77 3.86 -2.14
CA SER A 133 0.14 3.16 -3.04
C SER A 133 0.20 1.64 -2.80
N ARG A 134 0.07 1.19 -1.54
CA ARG A 134 0.06 -0.24 -1.18
C ARG A 134 -1.20 -0.92 -1.66
N LEU A 135 -2.36 -0.29 -1.48
CA LEU A 135 -3.64 -0.82 -1.96
C LEU A 135 -3.61 -1.02 -3.48
N VAL A 136 -3.11 -0.02 -4.23
CA VAL A 136 -2.99 -0.12 -5.68
C VAL A 136 -1.98 -1.20 -6.09
N GLY A 137 -0.86 -1.31 -5.37
CA GLY A 137 0.13 -2.37 -5.60
C GLY A 137 -0.42 -3.78 -5.39
N GLU A 138 -1.23 -3.98 -4.35
CA GLU A 138 -1.89 -5.26 -4.08
C GLU A 138 -2.91 -5.62 -5.18
N GLU A 139 -3.71 -4.65 -5.62
CA GLU A 139 -4.69 -4.86 -6.68
C GLU A 139 -4.02 -5.12 -8.04
N LEU A 140 -2.92 -4.42 -8.34
CA LEU A 140 -2.08 -4.69 -9.51
C LEU A 140 -1.52 -6.11 -9.47
N GLY A 141 -1.02 -6.55 -8.32
CA GLY A 141 -0.54 -7.93 -8.11
C GLY A 141 -1.62 -8.98 -8.35
N LYS A 142 -2.87 -8.72 -7.95
CA LYS A 142 -4.01 -9.59 -8.26
C LYS A 142 -4.35 -9.59 -9.75
N CYS A 143 -4.32 -8.44 -10.41
CA CYS A 143 -4.55 -8.33 -11.85
C CYS A 143 -3.53 -9.16 -12.64
N TYR A 144 -2.25 -9.08 -12.30
CA TYR A 144 -1.19 -9.87 -12.94
C TYR A 144 -1.40 -11.37 -12.76
N LYS A 145 -1.86 -11.81 -11.58
CA LYS A 145 -2.18 -13.21 -11.31
C LYS A 145 -3.41 -13.71 -12.06
N ARG A 146 -4.43 -12.85 -12.22
CA ARG A 146 -5.69 -13.21 -12.89
C ARG A 146 -5.57 -13.27 -14.41
N GLU A 147 -4.89 -12.28 -15.01
CA GLU A 147 -4.82 -12.14 -16.47
C GLU A 147 -3.65 -12.94 -17.10
N GLY A 148 -2.64 -13.31 -16.30
CA GLY A 148 -1.49 -14.07 -16.78
C GLY A 148 -0.74 -13.32 -17.89
N VAL A 149 -0.46 -13.99 -19.01
CA VAL A 149 0.24 -13.40 -20.16
C VAL A 149 -0.45 -12.16 -20.76
N ASN A 150 -1.74 -11.95 -20.46
CA ASN A 150 -2.53 -10.83 -20.97
C ASN A 150 -2.48 -9.58 -20.07
N HIS A 151 -1.63 -9.56 -19.04
CA HIS A 151 -1.58 -8.44 -18.10
C HIS A 151 -1.17 -7.10 -18.74
N LEU A 152 -0.48 -7.14 -19.89
CA LEU A 152 -0.01 -5.93 -20.60
C LEU A 152 -1.16 -5.06 -21.13
N GLU A 153 -2.23 -5.66 -21.64
CA GLU A 153 -3.39 -4.93 -22.16
C GLU A 153 -4.43 -4.65 -21.07
N LYS A 154 -4.60 -5.58 -20.12
CA LYS A 154 -5.68 -5.54 -19.14
C LYS A 154 -5.32 -4.80 -17.86
N CYS A 155 -4.06 -4.84 -17.42
CA CYS A 155 -3.64 -4.24 -16.14
C CYS A 155 -2.97 -2.86 -16.29
N GLY A 156 -2.93 -2.30 -17.51
CA GLY A 156 -2.28 -1.01 -17.79
C GLY A 156 -2.77 0.13 -16.90
N VAL A 157 -4.08 0.25 -16.69
CA VAL A 157 -4.67 1.32 -15.85
C VAL A 157 -4.18 1.27 -14.41
N LEU A 158 -4.12 0.07 -13.81
CA LEU A 158 -3.63 -0.10 -12.43
C LEU A 158 -2.12 0.19 -12.34
N ARG A 159 -1.37 -0.23 -13.36
CA ARG A 159 0.06 0.03 -13.45
C ARG A 159 0.35 1.54 -13.53
N ASP A 160 -0.37 2.25 -14.38
CA ASP A 160 -0.16 3.69 -14.58
C ASP A 160 -0.54 4.46 -13.31
N LYS A 161 -1.64 4.06 -12.64
CA LYS A 161 -1.99 4.63 -11.34
C LYS A 161 -0.96 4.33 -10.25
N TYR A 162 -0.37 3.13 -10.26
CA TYR A 162 0.71 2.78 -9.34
C TYR A 162 1.92 3.68 -9.56
N PHE A 163 2.32 3.92 -10.80
CA PHE A 163 3.44 4.82 -11.14
C PHE A 163 3.19 6.27 -10.70
N GLU A 164 1.98 6.78 -10.86
CA GLU A 164 1.59 8.11 -10.36
C GLU A 164 1.82 8.21 -8.84
N LEU A 165 1.42 7.18 -8.09
CA LEU A 165 1.53 7.14 -6.63
C LEU A 165 2.94 6.81 -6.11
N LEU A 166 3.84 6.30 -6.95
CA LEU A 166 5.21 5.94 -6.54
C LEU A 166 6.04 7.14 -6.07
N GLY A 167 5.78 8.33 -6.59
CA GLY A 167 6.51 9.54 -6.17
C GLY A 167 6.17 9.98 -4.74
N GLU A 168 4.94 9.70 -4.30
CA GLU A 168 4.40 10.17 -3.02
C GLU A 168 4.37 9.11 -1.92
N ARG A 169 4.68 7.85 -2.24
CA ARG A 169 4.63 6.74 -1.28
C ARG A 169 5.59 6.85 -0.10
N LYS A 170 6.71 7.57 -0.28
CA LYS A 170 7.80 7.66 0.70
C LYS A 170 7.48 8.78 1.68
N ILE A 171 7.48 8.45 2.96
CA ILE A 171 7.36 9.41 4.05
C ILE A 171 8.65 10.23 4.10
N LYS A 172 8.54 11.54 3.93
CA LYS A 172 9.67 12.49 3.89
C LYS A 172 9.90 13.17 5.24
N GLY A 173 8.93 13.10 6.14
CA GLY A 173 8.95 13.85 7.40
C GLY A 173 8.39 15.26 7.24
N TYR A 174 8.40 16.04 8.31
CA TYR A 174 7.85 17.42 8.33
C TYR A 174 8.94 18.51 8.30
N LEU A 175 10.19 18.19 8.69
CA LEU A 175 11.27 19.17 8.87
C LEU A 175 11.59 20.00 7.61
N ALA A 176 11.62 19.37 6.44
CA ALA A 176 11.89 20.08 5.19
C ALA A 176 10.78 21.08 4.84
N GLN A 177 9.52 20.71 5.07
CA GLN A 177 8.37 21.60 4.82
C GLN A 177 8.34 22.74 5.84
N GLU A 178 8.66 22.43 7.10
CA GLU A 178 8.71 23.40 8.19
C GLU A 178 9.78 24.47 7.94
N LYS A 179 11.00 24.05 7.58
CA LYS A 179 12.10 24.99 7.25
C LYS A 179 11.74 25.88 6.08
N ASN A 180 11.22 25.31 4.99
CA ASN A 180 10.80 26.10 3.82
C ASN A 180 9.74 27.15 4.19
N TYR A 181 8.80 26.82 5.07
CA TYR A 181 7.76 27.76 5.51
C TYR A 181 8.33 28.88 6.39
N GLN A 182 9.28 28.58 7.26
CA GLN A 182 9.99 29.58 8.08
C GLN A 182 10.84 30.52 7.21
N ASP A 183 11.56 30.00 6.22
CA ASP A 183 12.36 30.80 5.30
C ASP A 183 11.47 31.74 4.47
N MET A 184 10.31 31.27 4.00
CA MET A 184 9.34 32.09 3.26
C MET A 184 8.72 33.21 4.09
N THR A 185 8.44 32.97 5.37
CA THR A 185 7.82 33.96 6.25
C THR A 185 8.81 35.00 6.78
N THR A 186 10.08 34.62 6.96
CA THR A 186 11.14 35.52 7.46
C THR A 186 11.82 36.32 6.35
N GLY A 187 11.89 35.81 5.12
CA GLY A 187 12.48 36.49 3.96
C GLY A 187 11.59 37.52 3.25
N SER A 188 10.37 37.76 3.76
CA SER A 188 9.41 38.72 3.19
C SER A 188 9.32 40.03 4.01
N SER A 189 10.27 40.28 4.91
CA SER A 189 10.42 41.56 5.65
C SER A 189 11.60 42.36 5.14
#